data_AF-A0A957RJM6-F1
#
_entry.id   AF-A0A957RJM6-F1
#
_cell.length_a   1.000
_cell.length_b   1.000
_cell.length_c   1.000
_cell.angle_alpha   90.00
_cell.angle_beta   90.00
_cell.angle_gamma   90.00
#
_symmetry.space_group_name_H-M   'P 1'
#
loop_
_entity.id
_entity.type
_entity.pdbx_description
1 polymer ?
#
loop_
_entity_poly.entity_id
_entity_poly.type
_entity_poly.pdbx_seq_one_letter_code
_entity_poly.pdbx_strand_id
1 'polypeptide(L)' 'MSSVDIAAVQQQVGEQSETIVRFLRELCAIPSMDSKIGPVGERAQEEMRKLGFDEVWFDSMGNTVGRIGNGPRILLYDS' A
#
# COMPACT_ATOMS: atom_id res chain seq x y z
N MET A 1 16.72 -16.61 13.65
CA MET A 1 15.66 -15.64 13.29
C MET A 1 15.44 -14.77 14.52
N SER A 2 15.67 -13.46 14.42
CA SER A 2 15.31 -12.52 15.49
C SER A 2 13.80 -12.63 15.75
N SER A 3 13.41 -12.72 17.02
CA SER A 3 11.99 -12.66 17.39
C SER A 3 11.46 -11.28 17.01
N VAL A 4 10.42 -11.24 16.18
CA VAL A 4 9.72 -9.99 15.88
C VAL A 4 9.00 -9.53 17.14
N ASP A 5 9.24 -8.28 17.57
CA ASP A 5 8.50 -7.68 18.67
C ASP A 5 7.14 -7.19 18.18
N ILE A 6 6.11 -8.01 18.41
CA ILE A 6 4.75 -7.76 17.96
C ILE A 6 4.17 -6.52 18.66
N ALA A 7 4.49 -6.29 19.93
CA ALA A 7 3.95 -5.18 20.70
C ALA A 7 4.49 -3.84 20.17
N ALA A 8 5.79 -3.78 19.85
CA ALA A 8 6.38 -2.61 19.23
C ALA A 8 5.76 -2.29 17.86
N VAL A 9 5.49 -3.30 17.03
CA VAL A 9 4.81 -3.11 15.74
C VAL A 9 3.39 -2.58 15.94
N GLN A 10 2.62 -3.15 16.87
CA GLN A 10 1.27 -2.69 17.17
C GLN A 10 1.24 -1.25 17.67
N GLN A 11 2.19 -0.87 18.53
CA GLN A 11 2.32 0.51 19.00
C GLN A 11 2.60 1.47 17.85
N GLN A 12 3.57 1.17 16.99
CA GLN A 12 3.90 2.00 15.83
C GLN A 12 2.72 2.14 14.86
N VAL A 13 1.97 1.06 14.61
CA VAL A 13 0.74 1.14 13.80
C VAL A 13 -0.30 2.06 14.45
N GLY A 14 -0.45 1.98 15.77
CA GLY A 14 -1.34 2.86 16.54
C GLY A 14 -0.96 4.33 16.43
N GLU A 15 0.33 4.66 16.49
CA GLU A 15 0.85 6.02 16.32
C GLU A 15 0.58 6.59 14.92
N GLN A 16 0.43 5.74 13.90
CA GLN A 16 0.11 6.14 12.52
C GLN A 16 -1.40 6.20 12.22
N SER A 17 -2.27 5.96 13.21
CA SER A 17 -3.72 5.84 13.01
C SER A 17 -4.33 7.01 12.23
N GLU A 18 -3.99 8.25 12.58
CA GLU A 18 -4.50 9.43 11.86
C GLU A 18 -4.08 9.47 10.39
N THR A 19 -2.84 9.08 10.10
CA THR A 19 -2.31 9.01 8.73
C THR A 19 -3.03 7.92 7.92
N ILE A 20 -3.26 6.74 8.53
CA ILE A 20 -3.96 5.62 7.90
C ILE A 20 -5.42 6.02 7.60
N VAL A 21 -6.12 6.61 8.56
CA VAL A 21 -7.50 7.06 8.39
C VAL A 21 -7.60 8.15 7.31
N ARG A 22 -6.65 9.10 7.29
CA ARG A 22 -6.61 10.13 6.24
C ARG A 22 -6.40 9.50 4.86
N PHE A 23 -5.45 8.58 4.71
CA PHE A 23 -5.21 7.87 3.46
C PHE A 23 -6.46 7.13 2.96
N LEU A 24 -7.13 6.37 3.83
CA LEU A 24 -8.37 5.69 3.47
C LEU A 24 -9.47 6.67 3.02
N ARG A 25 -9.62 7.80 3.73
CA ARG A 25 -10.61 8.82 3.37
C ARG A 25 -10.33 9.45 2.02
N GLU A 26 -9.06 9.68 1.69
CA GLU A 26 -8.64 10.21 0.39
C GLU A 26 -8.98 9.21 -0.73
N LEU A 27 -8.75 7.91 -0.54
CA LEU A 27 -9.17 6.88 -1.50
C LEU A 27 -10.68 6.88 -1.71
N CYS A 28 -11.47 6.89 -0.63
CA CYS A 28 -12.94 6.88 -0.70
C CYS A 28 -13.53 8.15 -1.33
N ALA A 29 -12.81 9.28 -1.27
CA ALA A 29 -13.26 10.54 -1.85
C ALA A 29 -13.15 10.56 -3.39
N ILE A 30 -12.37 9.65 -3.98
CA ILE A 30 -12.14 9.58 -5.42
C ILE A 30 -13.30 8.80 -6.07
N PRO A 31 -14.05 9.42 -7.01
CA PRO A 31 -15.09 8.70 -7.76
C PRO A 31 -14.47 7.60 -8.62
N SER A 32 -14.94 6.36 -8.46
CA SER A 32 -14.33 5.17 -9.08
C SER A 32 -15.30 4.26 -9.84
N MET A 33 -16.57 4.64 -9.91
CA MET A 33 -17.60 3.90 -10.65
C MET A 33 -17.39 3.98 -12.16
N ASP A 34 -18.13 3.17 -12.92
CA ASP A 34 -18.14 3.20 -14.39
C ASP A 34 -16.74 3.04 -15.02
N SER A 35 -15.95 2.10 -14.48
CA SER A 35 -14.56 1.82 -14.90
C SER A 35 -13.57 2.97 -14.66
N LYS A 36 -13.85 3.89 -13.74
CA LYS A 36 -12.97 5.01 -13.38
C LYS A 36 -12.10 4.73 -12.15
N ILE A 37 -11.72 3.48 -11.93
CA ILE A 37 -10.92 3.09 -10.76
C ILE A 37 -9.46 3.60 -10.82
N GLY A 38 -8.95 3.95 -12.00
CA GLY A 38 -7.56 4.36 -12.24
C GLY A 38 -7.02 5.40 -11.23
N PRO A 39 -7.69 6.54 -11.01
CA PRO A 39 -7.25 7.56 -10.06
C PRO A 39 -7.16 7.07 -8.60
N VAL A 40 -7.96 6.09 -8.19
CA VAL A 40 -7.82 5.46 -6.85
C VAL A 40 -6.49 4.70 -6.78
N GLY A 41 -6.16 3.96 -7.85
CA GLY A 41 -4.89 3.27 -7.97
C GLY A 41 -3.71 4.24 -7.96
N GLU A 42 -3.79 5.35 -8.68
CA GLU A 42 -2.74 6.39 -8.67
C GLU A 42 -2.51 6.93 -7.26
N ARG A 43 -3.56 7.25 -6.51
CA ARG A 43 -3.44 7.69 -5.11
C ARG A 43 -2.84 6.60 -4.23
N ALA A 44 -3.22 5.33 -4.41
CA ALA A 44 -2.61 4.23 -3.66
C ALA A 44 -1.10 4.11 -3.96
N GLN A 45 -0.71 4.21 -5.23
CA GLN A 45 0.68 4.18 -5.66
C GLN A 45 1.51 5.34 -5.08
N GLU A 46 0.94 6.54 -4.97
CA GLU A 46 1.61 7.66 -4.29
C GLU A 46 1.95 7.33 -2.83
N GLU A 47 1.05 6.68 -2.10
CA GLU A 47 1.34 6.26 -0.71
C GLU A 47 2.43 5.18 -0.67
N MET A 48 2.40 4.21 -1.59
CA MET A 48 3.44 3.18 -1.69
C MET A 48 4.83 3.80 -1.94
N ARG A 49 4.92 4.79 -2.84
CA ARG A 49 6.17 5.53 -3.10
C ARG A 49 6.64 6.28 -1.85
N LYS A 50 5.72 6.94 -1.14
CA LYS A 50 6.02 7.66 0.12
C LYS A 50 6.51 6.71 1.23
N LEU A 51 5.99 5.47 1.27
CA LEU A 51 6.42 4.43 2.21
C LEU A 51 7.76 3.77 1.80
N GLY A 52 8.33 4.12 0.64
CA GLY A 52 9.64 3.64 0.21
C GLY A 52 9.61 2.27 -0.46
N PHE A 53 8.52 1.91 -1.14
CA PHE A 53 8.52 0.74 -2.02
C PHE A 53 9.51 0.94 -3.16
N ASP A 54 10.24 -0.13 -3.53
CA ASP A 54 11.29 -0.08 -4.55
C ASP A 54 10.72 0.07 -5.97
N GLU A 55 9.60 -0.61 -6.24
CA GLU A 55 8.88 -0.54 -7.52
C GLU A 55 7.39 -0.40 -7.24
N VAL A 56 6.70 0.42 -8.05
CA VAL A 56 5.27 0.65 -7.97
C VAL A 56 4.73 0.89 -9.39
N TRP A 57 3.79 0.05 -9.84
CA TRP A 57 3.25 0.08 -11.21
C TRP A 57 1.82 -0.47 -11.29
N PHE A 58 1.16 -0.21 -12.43
CA PHE A 58 -0.06 -0.92 -12.82
C PHE A 58 0.29 -2.16 -13.64
N ASP A 59 -0.24 -3.33 -13.27
CA ASP A 59 -0.12 -4.51 -14.11
C ASP A 59 -1.04 -4.46 -15.34
N SER A 60 -0.97 -5.47 -16.20
CA SER A 60 -1.79 -5.55 -17.42
C SER A 60 -3.30 -5.66 -17.15
N MET A 61 -3.69 -6.03 -15.93
CA MET A 61 -5.09 -6.15 -15.51
C MET A 61 -5.61 -4.88 -14.84
N GLY A 62 -4.73 -3.90 -14.58
CA GLY A 62 -5.06 -2.64 -13.91
C GLY A 62 -4.90 -2.67 -12.39
N ASN A 63 -4.29 -3.73 -11.83
CA ASN A 63 -4.01 -3.78 -10.40
C ASN A 63 -2.85 -2.85 -10.05
N THR A 64 -2.93 -2.22 -8.87
CA THR A 64 -1.79 -1.51 -8.29
C THR A 64 -0.87 -2.52 -7.60
N VAL A 65 0.35 -2.63 -8.10
CA VAL A 65 1.35 -3.55 -7.57
C VAL A 65 2.53 -2.76 -7.02
N GLY A 66 3.05 -3.20 -5.87
CA GLY A 66 4.28 -2.68 -5.32
C GLY A 66 5.20 -3.80 -4.85
N ARG A 67 6.51 -3.51 -4.90
CA ARG A 67 7.56 -4.45 -4.51
C ARG A 67 8.46 -3.83 -3.44
N ILE A 68 8.87 -4.68 -2.49
CA ILE A 68 9.91 -4.39 -1.52
C ILE A 68 10.96 -5.49 -1.61
N GLY A 69 12.21 -5.12 -1.88
CA GLY A 69 13.37 -5.98 -2.03
C GLY A 69 13.46 -6.70 -3.39
N ASN A 70 14.63 -7.30 -3.62
CA ASN A 70 15.00 -8.00 -4.86
C ASN A 70 15.56 -9.41 -4.60
N GLY A 71 15.19 -10.03 -3.48
CA GLY A 71 15.69 -11.35 -3.08
C GLY A 71 15.24 -12.49 -4.00
N PRO A 72 15.91 -13.66 -3.94
CA PRO A 72 15.63 -14.80 -4.82
C PRO A 72 14.31 -15.51 -4.51
N ARG A 73 13.69 -15.22 -3.36
CA ARG A 73 12.38 -15.73 -2.97
C ARG A 73 11.38 -14.58 -2.97
N ILE A 74 10.30 -14.75 -3.73
CA ILE A 74 9.22 -13.78 -3.85
C ILE A 74 8.05 -14.27 -3.00
N LEU A 75 7.51 -13.38 -2.17
CA LEU A 75 6.28 -13.60 -1.43
C LEU A 75 5.25 -12.59 -1.94
N LEU A 76 4.21 -13.08 -2.59
CA LEU A 76 3.09 -12.26 -3.04
C LEU A 76 2.05 -12.20 -1.93
N TYR A 77 1.72 -10.98 -1.52
CA TYR A 77 0.55 -10.71 -0.68
C TYR A 77 -0.51 -10.09 -1.55
N ASP A 78 -1.69 -10.71 -1.56
CA ASP A 78 -2.85 -10.28 -2.32
C ASP A 78 -4.07 -10.22 -1.37
N SER A 79 -5.00 -9.30 -1.64
CA SER A 79 -6.14 -8.98 -0.77
C SER A 79 -7.47 -9.16 -1.47
#